data_AF-A0A0N8PQM6-F1
#
_entry.id   AF-A0A0N8PQM6-F1
#
_cell.length_a   1.000
_cell.length_b   1.000
_cell.length_c   1.000
_cell.angle_alpha   90.00
_cell.angle_beta   90.00
_cell.angle_gamma   90.00
#
_symmetry.space_group_name_H-M   'P 1'
#
loop_
_entity.id
_entity.type
_entity.pdbx_description
1 polymer ?
#
loop_
_entity_poly.entity_id
_entity_poly.type
_entity_poly.pdbx_seq_one_letter_code
_entity_poly.pdbx_strand_id
1 'polypeptide(L)'
;STVYQRIGGGPWKRTDGSAMGGIQAQPLSAQFNLLQEKASAIINFGPENVGNVPATRYQVWLSGTNALALSGENAGMLPAQTRDEIAKLTFKYDFWIGTQDSFLHQQNIEITVPENGDTPAVTTSILTTFYDINDPNISVNAPQ
;
A
#
# COMPACT_ATOMS: atom_id res chain seq x y z
N SER A 1 -0.83 10.74 18.42
CA SER A 1 -1.01 11.85 17.45
C SER A 1 -2.29 12.59 17.80
N THR A 2 -2.43 13.85 17.41
CA THR A 2 -3.69 14.60 17.53
C THR A 2 -4.24 14.81 16.12
N VAL A 3 -5.47 14.37 15.86
CA VAL A 3 -6.12 14.50 14.55
C VAL A 3 -7.15 15.61 14.62
N TYR A 4 -7.21 16.44 13.57
CA TYR A 4 -8.25 17.46 13.40
C TYR A 4 -9.01 17.17 12.11
N GLN A 5 -10.34 17.20 12.15
CA GLN A 5 -11.21 16.98 11.00
C GLN A 5 -12.17 18.16 10.80
N ARG A 6 -12.35 18.57 9.54
CA ARG A 6 -13.38 19.52 9.12
C ARG A 6 -14.39 18.81 8.23
N ILE A 7 -15.68 18.86 8.58
CA ILE A 7 -16.76 18.29 7.76
C ILE A 7 -17.46 19.44 7.04
N GLY A 8 -17.38 19.46 5.70
CA GLY A 8 -17.89 20.55 4.88
C GLY A 8 -17.24 21.91 5.21
N GLY A 9 -18.07 22.93 5.43
CA GLY A 9 -17.67 24.28 5.83
C GLY A 9 -17.63 24.54 7.35
N GLY A 10 -17.80 23.51 8.17
CA GLY A 10 -17.80 23.65 9.63
C GLY A 10 -16.42 23.97 10.23
N PRO A 11 -16.32 24.18 11.56
CA PRO A 11 -15.04 24.37 12.22
C PRO A 11 -14.21 23.08 12.24
N TRP A 12 -12.89 23.20 12.34
CA TRP A 12 -12.02 22.07 12.65
C TRP A 12 -12.35 21.53 14.04
N LYS A 13 -12.46 20.21 14.16
CA LYS A 13 -12.69 19.55 15.45
C LYS A 13 -11.60 18.53 15.68
N ARG A 14 -11.07 18.50 16.89
CA ARG A 14 -10.19 17.42 17.33
C ARG A 14 -10.97 16.11 17.30
N THR A 15 -10.38 15.08 16.72
CA THR A 15 -10.91 13.72 16.75
C THR A 15 -9.94 12.86 17.57
N ASP A 16 -10.49 11.83 18.19
CA ASP A 16 -9.73 10.75 18.82
C ASP A 16 -8.98 9.89 17.80
N GLY A 17 -9.32 10.05 16.51
CA GLY A 17 -8.56 9.65 15.33
C GLY A 17 -7.75 8.41 15.60
N SER A 18 -8.42 7.25 15.63
CA SER A 18 -7.74 5.96 15.74
C SER A 18 -6.56 5.99 14.79
N ALA A 19 -5.34 5.94 15.34
CA ALA A 19 -4.13 5.89 14.54
C ALA A 19 -4.35 4.78 13.50
N MET A 20 -4.14 5.10 12.22
CA MET A 20 -4.29 4.13 11.13
C MET A 20 -3.41 2.91 11.45
N GLY A 21 -3.98 1.90 12.08
CA GLY A 21 -3.24 0.75 12.59
C GLY A 21 -2.94 -0.22 11.45
N GLY A 22 -1.74 -0.78 11.42
CA GLY A 22 -1.31 -1.79 10.44
C GLY A 22 0.01 -1.43 9.75
N ILE A 23 0.35 -2.18 8.69
CA ILE A 23 1.55 -1.97 7.86
C ILE A 23 1.66 -0.51 7.37
N GLN A 24 0.53 0.13 7.10
CA GLN A 24 0.44 1.50 6.59
C GLN A 24 0.97 2.57 7.56
N ALA A 25 1.05 2.27 8.86
CA ALA A 25 1.67 3.16 9.86
C ALA A 25 3.17 2.92 10.07
N GLN A 26 3.74 1.86 9.47
CA GLN A 26 5.16 1.61 9.56
C GLN A 26 5.94 2.48 8.56
N PRO A 27 7.22 2.81 8.83
CA PRO A 27 8.10 3.43 7.83
C PRO A 27 8.12 2.60 6.55
N LEU A 28 8.14 3.25 5.38
CA LEU A 28 8.09 2.56 4.08
C LEU A 28 9.15 1.45 3.96
N SER A 29 10.36 1.68 4.47
CA SER A 29 11.44 0.67 4.49
C SER A 29 11.04 -0.61 5.25
N ALA A 30 10.35 -0.49 6.38
CA ALA A 30 9.84 -1.64 7.14
C ALA A 30 8.73 -2.36 6.36
N GLN A 31 7.84 -1.61 5.69
CA GLN A 31 6.81 -2.20 4.82
C GLN A 31 7.44 -3.02 3.70
N PHE A 32 8.47 -2.49 3.05
CA PHE A 32 9.20 -3.16 1.96
C PHE A 32 9.88 -4.46 2.40
N ASN A 33 10.54 -4.45 3.55
CA ASN A 33 11.16 -5.66 4.09
C ASN A 33 10.12 -6.75 4.35
N LEU A 34 8.98 -6.39 4.95
CA LEU A 34 7.87 -7.32 5.19
C LEU A 34 7.26 -7.85 3.88
N LEU A 35 7.10 -6.99 2.87
CA LEU A 35 6.63 -7.39 1.55
C LEU A 35 7.59 -8.40 0.90
N GLN A 36 8.91 -8.16 1.00
CA GLN A 36 9.92 -9.07 0.48
C GLN A 36 9.89 -10.44 1.17
N GLU A 37 9.76 -10.46 2.50
CA GLU A 37 9.71 -11.71 3.29
C GLU A 37 8.47 -12.57 2.97
N LYS A 38 7.36 -11.94 2.59
CA LYS A 38 6.09 -12.62 2.30
C LYS A 38 5.86 -12.87 0.80
N ALA A 39 6.72 -12.34 -0.06
CA ALA A 39 6.58 -12.41 -1.51
C ALA A 39 6.54 -13.85 -2.02
N SER A 40 5.57 -14.16 -2.89
CA SER A 40 5.62 -15.38 -3.69
C SER A 40 6.52 -15.22 -4.92
N ALA A 41 6.68 -14.00 -5.42
CA ALA A 41 7.62 -13.66 -6.49
C ALA A 41 8.06 -12.21 -6.39
N ILE A 42 9.31 -11.95 -6.78
CA ILE A 42 9.87 -10.61 -6.94
C ILE A 42 10.54 -10.55 -8.32
N ILE A 43 10.15 -9.57 -9.11
CA ILE A 43 10.61 -9.38 -10.49
C ILE A 43 11.26 -8.01 -10.60
N ASN A 44 12.45 -7.96 -11.20
CA ASN A 44 13.08 -6.70 -11.60
C ASN A 44 12.81 -6.49 -13.10
N PHE A 45 12.00 -5.48 -13.44
CA PHE A 45 11.70 -5.12 -14.82
C PHE A 45 12.79 -4.25 -15.46
N GLY A 46 13.70 -3.70 -14.65
CA GLY A 46 14.79 -2.86 -15.11
C GLY A 46 14.42 -1.37 -15.13
N PRO A 47 15.22 -0.56 -15.85
CA PRO A 47 15.08 0.90 -15.84
C PRO A 47 13.75 1.37 -16.48
N GLU A 48 13.07 2.30 -15.80
CA GLU A 48 11.86 2.97 -16.26
C GLU A 48 11.77 4.36 -15.61
N ASN A 49 11.32 5.37 -16.36
CA ASN A 49 11.19 6.73 -15.81
C ASN A 49 9.81 6.93 -15.17
N VAL A 50 9.78 7.60 -14.00
CA VAL A 50 8.56 8.18 -13.43
C VAL A 50 8.59 9.68 -13.72
N GLY A 51 7.84 10.11 -14.72
CA GLY A 51 7.97 11.47 -15.27
C GLY A 51 9.41 11.70 -15.76
N ASN A 52 10.11 12.67 -15.15
CA ASN A 52 11.51 12.99 -15.49
C ASN A 52 12.54 12.31 -14.56
N VAL A 53 12.10 11.47 -13.62
CA VAL A 53 12.99 10.82 -12.66
C VAL A 53 13.38 9.43 -13.17
N PRO A 54 14.67 9.13 -13.40
CA PRO A 54 15.12 7.79 -13.74
C PRO A 54 14.99 6.82 -12.57
N ALA A 55 14.18 5.77 -12.73
CA ALA A 55 13.92 4.75 -11.71
C ALA A 55 14.19 3.33 -12.22
N THR A 56 14.18 2.37 -11.31
CA THR A 56 14.11 0.93 -11.61
C THR A 56 12.76 0.42 -11.14
N ARG A 57 12.06 -0.31 -12.01
CA ARG A 57 10.78 -0.94 -11.67
C ARG A 57 10.99 -2.33 -11.09
N TYR A 58 10.42 -2.54 -9.91
CA TYR A 58 10.29 -3.84 -9.27
C TYR A 58 8.82 -4.22 -9.15
N GLN A 59 8.53 -5.51 -9.19
CA GLN A 59 7.19 -6.04 -8.95
C GLN A 59 7.25 -7.15 -7.92
N VAL A 60 6.32 -7.13 -6.97
CA VAL A 60 6.18 -8.10 -5.89
C VAL A 60 4.79 -8.70 -5.93
N TRP A 61 4.69 -10.02 -5.85
CA TRP A 61 3.43 -10.75 -5.81
C TRP A 61 3.20 -11.35 -4.42
N LEU A 62 1.95 -11.30 -3.97
CA LEU A 62 1.50 -11.91 -2.72
C LEU A 62 0.18 -12.65 -2.94
N SER A 63 0.02 -13.77 -2.25
CA SER A 63 -1.31 -14.35 -2.02
C SER A 63 -2.09 -13.50 -1.02
N GLY A 64 -3.42 -13.63 -1.01
CA GLY A 64 -4.23 -12.92 -0.03
C GLY A 64 -3.97 -13.31 1.41
N THR A 65 -3.58 -14.57 1.67
CA THR A 65 -3.19 -15.00 3.03
C THR A 65 -1.92 -14.33 3.51
N ASN A 66 -0.94 -14.12 2.62
CA ASN A 66 0.28 -13.39 2.92
C ASN A 66 0.00 -11.90 3.09
N ALA A 67 -0.89 -11.32 2.27
CA ALA A 67 -1.33 -9.94 2.43
C ALA A 67 -2.06 -9.70 3.77
N LEU A 68 -2.89 -10.65 4.22
CA LEU A 68 -3.52 -10.61 5.55
C LEU A 68 -2.46 -10.66 6.67
N ALA A 69 -1.42 -11.48 6.53
CA ALA A 69 -0.33 -11.54 7.50
C ALA A 69 0.42 -10.21 7.65
N LEU A 70 0.45 -9.37 6.60
CA LEU A 70 1.07 -8.04 6.67
C LEU A 70 0.30 -7.07 7.57
N SER A 71 -1.01 -7.24 7.75
CA SER A 71 -1.78 -6.45 8.71
C SER A 71 -1.66 -6.95 10.15
N GLY A 72 -0.83 -7.98 10.40
CA GLY A 72 -0.69 -8.62 11.70
C GLY A 72 -1.78 -9.65 12.01
N GLU A 73 -2.66 -9.93 11.05
CA GLU A 73 -3.75 -10.88 11.20
C GLU A 73 -3.31 -12.29 10.76
N ASN A 74 -3.86 -13.33 11.40
CA ASN A 74 -3.51 -14.71 11.08
C ASN A 74 -4.68 -15.43 10.41
N ALA A 75 -4.48 -15.82 9.14
CA ALA A 75 -5.46 -16.58 8.37
C ALA A 75 -5.87 -17.91 9.03
N GLY A 76 -5.02 -18.49 9.87
CA GLY A 76 -5.32 -19.73 10.62
C GLY A 76 -6.37 -19.57 11.72
N MET A 77 -6.72 -18.34 12.09
CA MET A 77 -7.77 -18.03 13.08
C MET A 77 -9.15 -17.83 12.42
N LEU A 78 -9.21 -17.78 11.09
CA LEU A 78 -10.43 -17.62 10.32
C LEU A 78 -11.10 -18.98 10.04
N PRO A 79 -12.43 -19.03 9.87
CA PRO A 79 -13.12 -20.22 9.37
C PRO A 79 -12.50 -20.70 8.05
N ALA A 80 -12.45 -22.01 7.84
CA ALA A 80 -11.80 -22.61 6.66
C ALA A 80 -12.30 -22.00 5.34
N GLN A 81 -13.62 -21.82 5.21
CA GLN A 81 -14.23 -21.20 4.03
C GLN A 81 -13.69 -19.77 3.79
N THR A 82 -13.63 -18.93 4.83
CA THR A 82 -13.10 -17.56 4.71
C THR A 82 -11.63 -17.54 4.33
N ARG A 83 -10.82 -18.42 4.95
CA ARG A 83 -9.40 -18.57 4.63
C ARG A 83 -9.19 -18.98 3.17
N ASP A 84 -9.99 -19.93 2.69
CA ASP A 84 -9.88 -20.44 1.32
C ASP A 84 -10.29 -19.38 0.29
N GLU A 85 -11.29 -18.54 0.59
CA GLU A 85 -11.61 -17.36 -0.25
C GLU A 85 -10.49 -16.31 -0.24
N ILE A 86 -9.91 -16.00 0.92
CA ILE A 86 -8.78 -15.05 1.02
C ILE A 86 -7.57 -15.58 0.24
N ALA A 87 -7.31 -16.89 0.27
CA ALA A 87 -6.18 -17.49 -0.43
C ALA A 87 -6.26 -17.35 -1.96
N LYS A 88 -7.47 -17.18 -2.51
CA LYS A 88 -7.69 -16.94 -3.94
C LYS A 88 -7.35 -15.51 -4.37
N LEU A 89 -7.30 -14.56 -3.44
CA LEU A 89 -6.95 -13.18 -3.75
C LEU A 89 -5.49 -13.09 -4.17
N THR A 90 -5.22 -12.25 -5.15
CA THR A 90 -3.86 -11.95 -5.61
C THR A 90 -3.58 -10.46 -5.43
N PHE A 91 -2.43 -10.16 -4.83
CA PHE A 91 -1.94 -8.80 -4.69
C PHE A 91 -0.65 -8.66 -5.48
N LYS A 92 -0.59 -7.61 -6.30
CA LYS A 92 0.59 -7.26 -7.10
C LYS A 92 0.99 -5.83 -6.76
N TYR A 93 2.23 -5.66 -6.34
CA TYR A 93 2.80 -4.36 -6.02
C TYR A 93 3.87 -4.04 -7.05
N ASP A 94 3.73 -2.93 -7.76
CA ASP A 94 4.81 -2.35 -8.55
C ASP A 94 5.43 -1.17 -7.79
N PHE A 95 6.76 -1.06 -7.85
CA PHE A 95 7.53 -0.02 -7.20
C PHE A 95 8.54 0.58 -8.16
N TRP A 96 8.62 1.90 -8.19
CA TRP A 96 9.63 2.63 -8.95
C TRP A 96 10.58 3.32 -7.98
N ILE A 97 11.78 2.77 -7.87
CA ILE A 97 12.82 3.25 -6.97
C ILE A 97 13.82 4.07 -7.77
N GLY A 98 14.06 5.31 -7.37
CA GLY A 98 14.95 6.24 -8.07
C GLY A 98 16.38 5.70 -8.11
N THR A 99 16.98 5.71 -9.30
CA THR A 99 18.34 5.19 -9.52
C THR A 99 19.44 6.07 -8.93
N GLN A 100 19.11 7.34 -8.63
CA GLN A 100 20.06 8.35 -8.16
C GLN A 100 19.90 8.66 -6.67
N ASP A 101 18.69 8.54 -6.12
CA ASP A 101 18.35 8.91 -4.74
C ASP A 101 17.85 7.74 -3.89
N SER A 102 17.55 6.59 -4.51
CA SER A 102 16.96 5.40 -3.86
C SER A 102 15.60 5.64 -3.19
N PHE A 103 14.90 6.75 -3.53
CA PHE A 103 13.56 7.01 -3.02
C PHE A 103 12.50 6.28 -3.84
N LEU A 104 11.38 5.97 -3.19
CA LEU A 104 10.19 5.48 -3.88
C LEU A 104 9.46 6.67 -4.53
N HIS A 105 9.43 6.70 -5.85
CA HIS A 105 8.77 7.78 -6.61
C HIS A 105 7.35 7.41 -7.04
N GLN A 106 7.08 6.13 -7.25
CA GLN A 106 5.74 5.65 -7.58
C GLN A 106 5.53 4.23 -7.05
N GLN A 107 4.28 3.93 -6.69
CA GLN A 107 3.83 2.61 -6.29
C GLN A 107 2.47 2.35 -6.93
N ASN A 108 2.27 1.15 -7.48
CA ASN A 108 0.97 0.67 -7.91
C ASN A 108 0.62 -0.60 -7.13
N ILE A 109 -0.61 -0.68 -6.60
CA ILE A 109 -1.12 -1.88 -5.94
C ILE A 109 -2.33 -2.37 -6.74
N GLU A 110 -2.22 -3.56 -7.28
CA GLU A 110 -3.35 -4.27 -7.87
C GLU A 110 -3.83 -5.38 -6.94
N ILE A 111 -5.13 -5.40 -6.70
CA ILE A 111 -5.81 -6.42 -5.90
C ILE A 111 -6.81 -7.10 -6.82
N THR A 112 -6.61 -8.39 -7.05
CA THR A 112 -7.49 -9.21 -7.89
C THR A 112 -8.29 -10.16 -7.01
N VAL A 113 -9.60 -9.97 -7.04
CA VAL A 113 -10.60 -10.92 -6.56
C VAL A 113 -11.01 -11.77 -7.76
N PRO A 114 -10.75 -13.08 -7.78
CA PRO A 114 -11.15 -13.92 -8.89
C PRO A 114 -12.67 -14.13 -8.91
N GLU A 115 -13.17 -14.61 -10.04
CA GLU A 115 -14.57 -15.00 -10.20
C GLU A 115 -14.98 -16.04 -9.15
N ASN A 116 -16.19 -15.90 -8.61
CA ASN A 116 -16.77 -16.85 -7.67
C ASN A 116 -18.28 -17.03 -7.93
N GLY A 117 -18.63 -18.18 -8.52
CA GLY A 117 -19.99 -18.45 -8.97
C GLY A 117 -20.43 -17.40 -9.98
N ASP A 118 -21.55 -16.72 -9.72
CA ASP A 118 -22.08 -15.67 -10.61
C ASP A 118 -21.41 -14.30 -10.39
N THR A 119 -20.47 -14.18 -9.45
CA THR A 119 -19.75 -12.93 -9.19
C THR A 119 -18.53 -12.83 -10.10
N PRO A 120 -18.45 -11.83 -11.00
CA PRO A 120 -17.31 -11.70 -11.90
C PRO A 120 -16.02 -11.35 -11.16
N ALA A 121 -14.89 -11.64 -11.77
CA ALA A 121 -13.59 -11.20 -11.27
C ALA A 121 -13.52 -9.66 -11.23
N VAL A 122 -12.92 -9.13 -10.16
CA VAL A 122 -12.72 -7.68 -9.96
C VAL A 122 -11.25 -7.41 -9.70
N THR A 123 -10.68 -6.48 -10.47
CA THR A 123 -9.34 -5.94 -10.20
C THR A 123 -9.46 -4.48 -9.78
N THR A 124 -8.95 -4.16 -8.59
CA THR A 124 -8.79 -2.79 -8.11
C THR A 124 -7.33 -2.40 -8.26
N SER A 125 -7.07 -1.20 -8.79
CA SER A 125 -5.73 -0.65 -8.94
C SER A 125 -5.61 0.67 -8.18
N ILE A 126 -4.55 0.82 -7.38
CA ILE A 126 -4.25 2.01 -6.57
C ILE A 126 -2.86 2.49 -6.94
N LEU A 127 -2.81 3.63 -7.65
CA LEU A 127 -1.56 4.27 -8.03
C LEU A 127 -1.26 5.44 -7.09
N THR A 128 -0.11 5.38 -6.43
CA THR A 128 0.42 6.43 -5.56
C THR A 128 1.70 6.96 -6.15
N THR A 129 1.82 8.28 -6.28
CA THR A 129 3.05 8.96 -6.74
C THR A 129 3.54 9.88 -5.64
N PHE A 130 4.84 9.82 -5.35
CA PHE A 130 5.50 10.64 -4.34
C PHE A 130 6.30 11.74 -5.04
N TYR A 131 6.15 12.96 -4.57
CA TYR A 131 6.81 14.15 -5.11
C TYR A 131 7.21 15.06 -3.95
N ASP A 132 8.04 16.09 -4.22
CA ASP A 132 8.54 17.05 -3.23
C ASP A 132 9.31 16.38 -2.07
N ILE A 133 10.01 15.27 -2.36
CA ILE A 133 10.77 14.50 -1.38
C ILE A 133 11.94 15.35 -0.88
N ASN A 134 12.00 15.58 0.44
CA ASN A 134 12.95 16.47 1.12
C ASN A 134 12.82 17.96 0.80
N ASP A 135 11.83 18.38 0.00
CA ASP A 135 11.53 19.79 -0.28
C ASP A 135 10.01 20.04 -0.21
N PRO A 136 9.40 19.86 0.98
CA PRO A 136 7.95 19.93 1.11
C PRO A 136 7.45 21.34 0.81
N ASN A 137 6.58 21.47 -0.19
CA ASN A 137 5.91 22.73 -0.52
C ASN A 137 4.66 23.01 0.35
N ILE A 138 4.39 22.20 1.37
CA ILE A 138 3.23 22.30 2.26
C ILE A 138 3.68 22.76 3.65
N SER A 139 3.04 23.82 4.16
CA SER A 139 3.12 24.21 5.57
C SER A 139 1.81 23.85 6.28
N VAL A 140 1.91 23.10 7.39
CA VAL A 140 0.75 22.67 8.18
C VAL A 140 0.81 23.34 9.56
N ASN A 141 -0.19 24.16 9.86
CA ASN A 141 -0.40 24.73 11.19
C ASN A 141 -1.57 24.04 11.88
N ALA A 142 -1.45 23.81 13.19
CA ALA A 142 -2.56 23.30 13.98
C ALA A 142 -3.75 24.30 13.88
N PRO A 143 -4.97 23.82 13.60
CA PRO A 143 -6.16 24.68 13.69
C PRO A 143 -6.32 25.22 15.11
N GLN A 144 -6.71 26.50 15.23
CA GLN A 144 -7.14 27.09 16.50
C GLN A 144 -8.48 26.52 16.96
#